data_AF-A0A431VQY4-F1
#
_entry.id   AF-A0A431VQY4-F1
#
_cell.length_a   1.000
_cell.length_b   1.000
_cell.length_c   1.000
_cell.angle_alpha   90.00
_cell.angle_beta   90.00
_cell.angle_gamma   90.00
#
_symmetry.space_group_name_H-M   'P 1'
#
loop_
_entity.id
_entity.type
_entity.pdbx_description
1 polymer ?
#
loop_
_entity_poly.entity_id
_entity_poly.type
_entity_poly.pdbx_seq_one_letter_code
_entity_poly.pdbx_strand_id
1 'polypeptide(L)'
;MMLSGEWVHYTEQRGDLPRLWALAQTWAKLPGFAGAEVLYSPGQATKAGELYLLVSRWQGEVPQLELPAGAKGWSFAVLPPEARPR
;
A
#
# COMPACT_ATOMS: atom_id res chain seq x y z
N MET A 1 -5.35 5.41 22.77
CA MET A 1 -5.37 6.26 21.56
C MET A 1 -6.46 5.71 20.65
N MET A 2 -7.46 6.52 20.28
CA MET A 2 -8.47 6.08 19.32
C MET A 2 -7.87 6.19 17.92
N LEU A 3 -8.06 5.19 17.07
CA LEU A 3 -7.64 5.21 15.67
C LEU A 3 -8.81 5.73 14.83
N SER A 4 -8.56 6.34 13.66
CA SER A 4 -9.66 6.83 12.80
C SER A 4 -10.51 5.70 12.20
N GLY A 5 -10.05 4.46 12.34
CA GLY A 5 -10.61 3.29 11.66
C GLY A 5 -10.08 3.13 10.23
N GLU A 6 -9.36 4.13 9.71
CA GLU A 6 -8.71 4.05 8.40
C GLU A 6 -7.32 3.44 8.52
N TRP A 7 -6.94 2.67 7.51
CA TRP A 7 -5.63 2.06 7.40
C TRP A 7 -5.03 2.27 6.01
N VAL A 8 -3.71 2.27 5.95
CA VAL A 8 -2.96 2.35 4.70
C VAL A 8 -2.01 1.16 4.63
N HIS A 9 -1.95 0.51 3.47
CA HIS A 9 -0.95 -0.48 3.15
C HIS A 9 -0.05 0.03 2.01
N TYR A 10 1.25 -0.14 2.18
CA TYR A 10 2.27 0.13 1.17
C TYR A 10 2.86 -1.19 0.69
N THR A 11 2.94 -1.37 -0.62
CA THR A 11 3.68 -2.48 -1.24
C THR A 11 4.78 -1.92 -2.14
N GLU A 12 6.02 -2.31 -1.89
CA GLU A 12 7.19 -1.97 -2.70
C GLU A 12 7.54 -3.11 -3.64
N GLN A 13 7.72 -2.82 -4.93
CA GLN A 13 8.15 -3.79 -5.94
C GLN A 13 9.17 -3.14 -6.89
N ARG A 14 10.18 -3.93 -7.30
CA ARG A 14 11.11 -3.54 -8.36
C ARG A 14 10.76 -4.22 -9.69
N GLY A 15 10.80 -3.44 -10.77
CA GLY A 15 10.76 -3.94 -12.16
C GLY A 15 9.43 -4.48 -12.68
N ASP A 16 8.41 -4.67 -11.83
CA ASP A 16 7.16 -5.35 -12.20
C ASP A 16 5.91 -4.48 -11.95
N LEU A 17 5.79 -3.41 -12.73
CA LEU A 17 4.65 -2.50 -12.69
C LEU A 17 3.31 -3.19 -13.01
N PRO A 18 3.19 -4.05 -14.05
CA PRO A 18 1.92 -4.72 -14.35
C PRO A 18 1.41 -5.58 -13.18
N ARG A 19 2.31 -6.24 -12.44
CA ARG A 19 1.94 -7.04 -11.27
C ARG A 19 1.33 -6.20 -10.16
N LEU A 20 1.81 -4.99 -9.90
CA LEU A 20 1.21 -4.09 -8.90
C LEU A 20 -0.22 -3.68 -9.27
N TRP A 21 -0.48 -3.40 -10.55
CA TRP A 21 -1.83 -3.08 -11.00
C TRP A 21 -2.78 -4.28 -10.86
N ALA A 22 -2.33 -5.49 -11.23
CA ALA A 22 -3.11 -6.71 -11.04
C ALA A 22 -3.39 -6.99 -9.56
N LEU A 23 -2.42 -6.70 -8.69
CA LEU A 23 -2.58 -6.83 -7.24
C LEU A 23 -3.64 -5.87 -6.71
N ALA A 24 -3.59 -4.59 -7.12
CA ALA A 24 -4.59 -3.59 -6.75
C ALA A 24 -6.02 -4.00 -7.17
N GLN A 25 -6.18 -4.52 -8.39
CA GLN A 25 -7.47 -5.03 -8.89
C GLN A 25 -7.97 -6.26 -8.11
N THR A 26 -7.05 -7.09 -7.62
CA THR A 26 -7.38 -8.26 -6.80
C THR A 26 -7.85 -7.81 -5.41
N TRP A 27 -7.12 -6.88 -4.78
CA TRP A 27 -7.45 -6.34 -3.47
C TRP A 27 -8.70 -5.47 -3.46
N ALA A 28 -9.04 -4.84 -4.59
CA ALA A 28 -10.28 -4.09 -4.74
C ALA A 28 -11.57 -4.92 -4.50
N LYS A 29 -11.46 -6.25 -4.47
CA LYS A 29 -12.57 -7.17 -4.18
C LYS A 29 -12.65 -7.55 -2.70
N LEU A 30 -11.67 -7.17 -1.89
CA LEU A 30 -11.61 -7.53 -0.48
C LEU A 30 -12.46 -6.55 0.37
N PRO A 31 -13.10 -7.04 1.44
CA PRO A 31 -13.83 -6.18 2.37
C PRO A 31 -12.94 -5.07 2.94
N GLY A 32 -13.51 -3.87 3.06
CA GLY A 32 -12.81 -2.71 3.60
C GLY A 32 -11.91 -1.99 2.59
N PHE A 33 -11.62 -2.53 1.41
CA PHE A 33 -10.82 -1.80 0.42
C PHE A 33 -11.51 -0.49 -0.01
N ALA A 34 -10.82 0.63 0.12
CA ALA A 34 -11.35 1.96 -0.18
C ALA A 34 -10.75 2.58 -1.46
N GLY A 35 -9.57 2.13 -1.88
CA GLY A 35 -8.91 2.63 -3.09
C GLY A 35 -7.42 2.35 -3.10
N ALA A 36 -6.78 2.53 -4.25
CA ALA A 36 -5.33 2.42 -4.35
C ALA A 36 -4.74 3.26 -5.49
N GLU A 37 -3.47 3.58 -5.35
CA GLU A 37 -2.66 4.34 -6.29
C GLU A 37 -1.33 3.60 -6.51
N VAL A 38 -0.83 3.58 -7.75
CA VAL A 38 0.52 3.09 -8.04
C VAL A 38 1.41 4.28 -8.33
N LEU A 39 2.51 4.36 -7.59
CA LEU A 39 3.51 5.42 -7.65
C LEU A 39 4.79 4.88 -8.28
N TYR A 40 5.45 5.70 -9.07
CA TYR A 40 6.80 5.49 -9.57
C TYR A 40 7.78 6.33 -8.76
N SER A 41 8.97 5.80 -8.46
CA SER A 41 10.05 6.55 -7.80
C SER A 41 11.23 6.81 -8.76
N PRO A 42 11.24 7.96 -9.46
CA PRO A 42 12.28 8.28 -10.44
C PRO A 42 13.69 8.28 -9.87
N GLY A 43 13.85 8.69 -8.61
CA GLY A 43 15.15 8.80 -7.94
C GLY A 43 15.70 7.48 -7.40
N GLN A 44 14.99 6.36 -7.55
CA GLN A 44 15.34 5.08 -6.94
C GLN A 44 15.46 3.92 -7.95
N ALA A 45 15.64 4.26 -9.23
CA ALA A 45 16.03 3.31 -10.25
C ALA A 45 17.41 2.72 -9.94
N THR A 46 17.56 1.40 -10.04
CA THR A 46 18.83 0.70 -9.83
C THR A 46 19.05 -0.34 -10.92
N LYS A 47 20.18 -1.05 -10.90
CA LYS A 47 20.41 -2.21 -11.79
C LYS A 47 19.36 -3.32 -11.63
N ALA A 48 18.67 -3.36 -10.49
CA ALA A 48 17.56 -4.29 -10.23
C ALA A 48 16.21 -3.80 -10.79
N GLY A 49 16.20 -2.67 -11.50
CA GLY A 49 15.02 -2.09 -12.15
C GLY A 49 14.44 -0.87 -11.43
N GLU A 50 13.39 -0.34 -12.05
CA GLU A 50 12.57 0.76 -11.56
C GLU A 50 11.89 0.40 -10.24
N LEU A 51 11.73 1.38 -9.34
CA LEU A 51 11.00 1.20 -8.10
C LEU A 51 9.56 1.71 -8.25
N TYR A 52 8.62 0.85 -7.86
CA TYR A 52 7.20 1.18 -7.79
C TYR A 52 6.65 0.93 -6.39
N LEU A 53 5.66 1.74 -6.00
CA LEU A 53 4.90 1.58 -4.77
C LEU A 53 3.42 1.46 -5.11
N LEU A 54 2.73 0.47 -4.55
CA LEU A 54 1.28 0.44 -4.48
C LEU A 54 0.87 0.94 -3.10
N VAL A 55 0.10 2.02 -3.05
CA VAL A 55 -0.50 2.56 -1.82
C VAL A 55 -1.98 2.21 -1.87
N SER A 56 -2.47 1.42 -0.91
CA SER A 56 -3.91 1.10 -0.79
C SER A 56 -4.47 1.60 0.53
N ARG A 57 -5.72 2.08 0.49
CA ARG A 57 -6.48 2.57 1.63
C ARG A 57 -7.58 1.58 2.00
N TRP A 58 -7.82 1.44 3.30
CA TRP A 58 -8.71 0.45 3.87
C TRP A 58 -9.56 1.05 4.99
N GLN A 59 -10.81 0.64 5.07
CA GLN A 59 -11.69 0.81 6.21
C GLN A 59 -11.58 -0.42 7.11
N GLY A 60 -11.09 -0.23 8.32
CA GLY A 60 -10.70 -1.30 9.23
C GLY A 60 -9.26 -1.77 9.00
N GLU A 61 -8.82 -2.70 9.85
CA GLU A 61 -7.50 -3.30 9.76
C GLU A 61 -7.27 -3.96 8.39
N VAL A 62 -6.09 -3.76 7.83
CA VAL A 62 -5.72 -4.37 6.55
C VAL A 62 -5.71 -5.89 6.72
N PRO A 63 -6.48 -6.66 5.93
CA PRO A 63 -6.44 -8.11 6.01
C PRO A 63 -5.05 -8.64 5.64
N GLN A 64 -4.77 -9.90 5.94
CA GLN A 64 -3.53 -10.51 5.46
C GLN A 64 -3.50 -10.51 3.93
N LEU A 65 -2.53 -9.79 3.36
CA LEU A 65 -2.37 -9.66 1.91
C LEU A 65 -1.25 -10.59 1.42
N GLU A 66 -1.53 -11.34 0.36
CA GLU A 66 -0.47 -12.05 -0.37
C GLU A 66 0.35 -11.05 -1.18
N LEU A 67 1.67 -11.07 -0.98
CA LEU A 67 2.60 -10.19 -1.68
C LEU A 67 3.30 -10.95 -2.81
N PRO A 68 3.58 -10.29 -3.96
CA PRO A 68 4.35 -10.91 -5.03
C PRO A 68 5.80 -11.19 -4.57
N ALA A 69 6.47 -12.11 -5.25
CA ALA A 69 7.85 -12.45 -4.95
C ALA A 69 8.77 -11.22 -5.05
N GLY A 70 9.60 -11.02 -4.03
CA GLY A 70 10.50 -9.88 -3.93
C GLY A 70 9.84 -8.57 -3.48
N ALA A 71 8.52 -8.55 -3.31
CA ALA A 71 7.83 -7.40 -2.76
C ALA A 71 8.03 -7.29 -1.25
N LYS A 72 7.94 -6.06 -0.75
CA LYS A 72 7.84 -5.77 0.69
C LYS A 72 6.53 -5.04 0.95
N GLY A 73 5.93 -5.30 2.11
CA GLY A 73 4.66 -4.72 2.47
C GLY A 73 4.62 -4.27 3.92
N TRP A 74 3.95 -3.14 4.16
CA TRP A 74 3.74 -2.60 5.51
C TRP A 74 2.36 -1.99 5.62
N SER A 75 1.70 -2.21 6.75
CA SER A 75 0.38 -1.66 7.07
C SER A 75 0.47 -0.69 8.25
N PHE A 76 -0.30 0.38 8.18
CA PHE A 76 -0.30 1.44 9.19
C PHE A 76 -1.74 1.86 9.48
N ALA A 77 -2.07 2.00 10.76
CA ALA A 77 -3.30 2.67 11.17
C ALA A 77 -3.13 4.19 10.97
N VAL A 78 -4.15 4.83 10.41
CA VAL A 78 -4.19 6.28 10.30
C VAL A 78 -4.55 6.86 11.67
N LEU A 79 -3.72 7.78 12.13
CA LEU A 79 -4.00 8.51 13.36
C LEU A 79 -5.03 9.60 13.08
N PRO A 80 -6.03 9.76 13.95
CA PRO A 80 -7.03 10.78 13.72
C PRO A 80 -6.43 12.17 13.99
N PRO A 81 -7.04 13.25 13.45
CA PRO A 81 -6.49 14.60 13.54
C PRO A 81 -6.15 15.07 14.96
N GLU A 82 -6.92 14.66 15.96
CA GLU A 82 -6.72 14.97 17.38
C GLU A 82 -5.44 14.36 17.98
N ALA A 83 -4.84 13.36 17.34
CA ALA A 83 -3.56 12.79 17.75
C ALA A 83 -2.36 13.63 17.30
N ARG A 84 -2.58 14.72 16.55
CA ARG A 84 -1.51 15.63 16.12
C ARG A 84 -0.95 16.40 17.33
N PRO A 85 0.36 16.33 17.59
CA PRO A 85 0.98 17.14 18.64
C PRO A 85 0.80 18.63 18.32
N ARG A 86 0.57 19.44 19.36
CA ARG A 86 0.49 20.90 19.25
C ARG A 86 1.87 21.52 19.12
#